data_AF-A0A2E5S151-F1
#
_entry.id   AF-A0A2E5S151-F1
#
_cell.length_a   1.000
_cell.length_b   1.000
_cell.length_c   1.000
_cell.angle_alpha   90.00
_cell.angle_beta   90.00
_cell.angle_gamma   90.00
#
_symmetry.space_group_name_H-M   'P 1'
#
loop_
_entity.id
_entity.type
_entity.pdbx_description
1 polymer ?
#
loop_
_entity_poly.entity_id
_entity_poly.type
_entity_poly.pdbx_seq_one_letter_code
_entity_poly.pdbx_strand_id
1 'polypeptide(L)'
;LALFGIMVVVLAPLQMGIGVAPAVVAITLYSLLPVVRNTTTALNSVDPSVIMAARSMGMTSGQILFRIKAPLSIATIMAGVRNAIVMGVGVAAFGFMVAAGGLGYFIFSGIARSNLQMVLTGAILISVLGVGLNYLFLYLEKRIQPEHDRIQ
;
A
#
# COMPACT_ATOMS: atom_id res chain seq x y z
N LEU A 1 13.33 -1.77 5.70
CA LEU A 1 14.08 -2.40 6.83
C LEU A 1 14.54 -1.39 7.88
N ALA A 2 15.31 -0.35 7.52
CA ALA A 2 15.75 0.69 8.48
C ALA A 2 14.59 1.28 9.31
N LEU A 3 13.42 1.50 8.70
CA LEU A 3 12.22 1.99 9.38
C LEU A 3 11.76 1.10 10.54
N PHE A 4 11.84 -0.23 10.42
CA PHE A 4 11.49 -1.15 11.52
C PHE A 4 12.42 -0.95 12.71
N GLY A 5 13.73 -0.81 12.46
CA GLY A 5 14.71 -0.56 13.52
C GLY A 5 14.49 0.79 14.20
N ILE A 6 14.19 1.84 13.44
CA ILE A 6 13.86 3.16 14.00
C ILE A 6 12.60 3.08 14.88
N MET A 7 11.55 2.36 14.44
CA MET A 7 10.31 2.24 15.21
C MET A 7 10.51 1.52 16.54
N VAL A 8 11.36 0.50 16.61
CA VAL A 8 11.72 -0.18 17.86
C VAL A 8 12.29 0.83 18.86
N VAL A 9 13.24 1.67 18.43
CA VAL A 9 13.90 2.67 19.29
C VAL A 9 12.92 3.76 19.71
N VAL A 10 12.10 4.27 18.79
CA VAL A 10 11.14 5.35 19.05
C VAL A 10 10.01 4.91 19.98
N LEU A 11 9.53 3.66 19.86
CA LEU A 11 8.42 3.13 20.66
C LEU A 11 8.87 2.45 21.96
N ALA A 12 10.16 2.18 22.15
CA ALA A 12 10.69 1.58 23.37
C ALA A 12 10.33 2.36 24.66
N PRO A 13 10.38 3.71 24.71
CA PRO A 13 9.98 4.48 25.88
C PRO A 13 8.51 4.31 26.27
N LEU A 14 7.65 3.93 25.31
CA LEU A 14 6.22 3.71 25.51
C LEU A 14 5.88 2.25 25.86
N GLN A 15 6.88 1.42 26.20
CA GLN A 15 6.74 -0.04 26.39
C GLN A 15 6.22 -0.78 25.14
N MET A 16 6.26 -0.15 23.96
CA MET A 16 5.80 -0.69 22.68
C MET A 16 6.96 -0.94 21.71
N GLY A 17 8.18 -1.09 22.21
CA GLY A 17 9.39 -1.22 21.37
C GLY A 17 9.51 -2.55 20.62
N ILE A 18 8.78 -3.59 21.01
CA ILE A 18 8.88 -4.93 20.43
C ILE A 18 7.48 -5.48 20.17
N GLY A 19 7.32 -6.26 19.09
CA GLY A 19 6.08 -6.94 18.76
C GLY A 19 5.31 -6.30 17.61
N VAL A 20 3.98 -6.40 17.67
CA VAL A 20 3.08 -5.99 16.58
C VAL A 20 3.03 -4.47 16.39
N ALA A 21 3.10 -3.70 17.48
CA ALA A 21 3.00 -2.24 17.44
C ALA A 21 4.04 -1.56 16.52
N PRO A 22 5.37 -1.79 16.68
CA PRO A 22 6.37 -1.18 15.81
C PRO A 22 6.28 -1.68 14.37
N ALA A 23 5.83 -2.93 14.16
CA ALA A 23 5.60 -3.47 12.83
C ALA A 23 4.46 -2.75 12.10
N VAL A 24 3.31 -2.57 12.77
CA VAL A 24 2.15 -1.87 12.18
C VAL A 24 2.51 -0.42 11.83
N VAL A 25 3.18 0.29 12.74
CA VAL A 25 3.59 1.69 12.49
C VAL A 25 4.58 1.76 11.32
N ALA A 26 5.57 0.87 11.28
CA ALA A 26 6.53 0.82 10.18
C ALA A 26 5.84 0.53 8.83
N ILE A 27 4.94 -0.47 8.78
CA ILE A 27 4.20 -0.82 7.56
C ILE A 27 3.30 0.35 7.12
N THR A 28 2.64 1.01 8.06
CA THR A 28 1.75 2.16 7.79
C THR A 28 2.54 3.31 7.17
N LEU A 29 3.65 3.72 7.80
CA LEU A 29 4.50 4.79 7.29
C LEU A 29 5.12 4.43 5.93
N TYR A 30 5.52 3.17 5.74
CA TYR A 30 6.07 2.70 4.48
C TYR A 30 5.02 2.69 3.36
N SER A 31 3.78 2.33 3.68
CA SER A 31 2.66 2.30 2.73
C SER A 31 2.12 3.70 2.42
N LEU A 32 2.37 4.69 3.28
CA LEU A 32 1.96 6.06 3.04
C LEU A 32 2.65 6.68 1.82
N LEU A 33 3.94 6.37 1.61
CA LEU A 33 4.73 6.89 0.49
C LEU A 33 4.10 6.54 -0.88
N PRO A 34 3.82 5.27 -1.22
CA PRO A 34 3.15 4.93 -2.46
C PRO A 34 1.73 5.47 -2.51
N VAL A 35 0.97 5.54 -1.41
CA VAL A 35 -0.38 6.14 -1.42
C VAL A 35 -0.31 7.60 -1.85
N VAL A 36 0.57 8.39 -1.23
CA VAL A 36 0.74 9.82 -1.57
C VAL A 36 1.24 9.98 -3.00
N ARG A 37 2.26 9.21 -3.41
CA ARG A 37 2.82 9.30 -4.76
C ARG A 37 1.80 8.94 -5.84
N ASN A 38 1.04 7.86 -5.65
CA ASN A 38 0.03 7.46 -6.63
C ASN A 38 -1.16 8.43 -6.64
N THR A 39 -1.55 8.98 -5.48
CA THR A 39 -2.63 9.98 -5.41
C THR A 39 -2.25 11.27 -6.12
N THR A 40 -1.02 11.76 -5.94
CA THR A 40 -0.56 12.97 -6.66
C THR A 40 -0.45 12.73 -8.16
N THR A 41 0.07 11.57 -8.57
CA THR A 41 0.07 11.17 -10.00
C THR A 41 -1.36 11.10 -10.55
N ALA A 42 -2.31 10.52 -9.82
CA ALA A 42 -3.71 10.42 -10.22
C ALA A 42 -4.40 11.79 -10.36
N LEU A 43 -4.16 12.71 -9.42
CA LEU A 43 -4.71 14.08 -9.49
C LEU A 43 -4.09 14.91 -10.62
N ASN A 44 -2.91 14.53 -11.10
CA ASN A 44 -2.18 15.18 -12.20
C ASN A 44 -2.45 14.51 -13.55
N SER A 45 -3.07 13.33 -13.59
CA SER A 45 -3.47 12.67 -14.85
C SER A 45 -4.75 13.24 -15.45
N VAL A 46 -5.45 14.13 -14.73
CA VAL A 46 -6.66 14.80 -15.21
C VAL A 46 -6.27 15.83 -16.27
N ASP A 47 -6.97 15.80 -17.41
CA ASP A 47 -6.70 16.66 -18.56
C ASP A 47 -6.68 18.16 -18.14
N PRO A 48 -5.57 18.89 -18.41
CA PRO A 48 -5.47 20.33 -18.21
C PRO A 48 -6.60 21.13 -18.86
N SER A 49 -7.16 20.67 -19.98
CA SER A 49 -8.26 21.35 -20.69
C SER A 49 -9.52 21.47 -19.84
N VAL A 50 -9.89 20.40 -19.14
CA VAL A 50 -11.03 20.33 -18.21
C VAL A 50 -10.79 21.27 -17.03
N ILE A 51 -9.56 21.34 -16.53
CA ILE A 51 -9.17 22.23 -15.42
C ILE A 51 -9.24 23.70 -15.87
N MET A 52 -8.78 24.03 -17.08
CA MET A 52 -8.86 25.39 -17.62
C MET A 52 -10.31 25.82 -17.83
N ALA A 53 -11.15 24.95 -18.40
CA ALA A 53 -12.58 25.22 -18.56
C ALA A 53 -13.27 25.48 -17.20
N ALA A 54 -12.97 24.65 -16.19
CA ALA A 54 -13.50 24.85 -14.85
C ALA A 54 -13.07 26.17 -14.21
N ARG A 55 -11.80 26.59 -14.40
CA ARG A 55 -11.32 27.90 -13.97
C ARG A 55 -12.04 29.04 -14.69
N SER A 56 -12.25 28.92 -16.00
CA SER A 56 -13.00 29.90 -16.80
C SER A 56 -14.46 30.02 -16.38
N MET A 57 -15.05 28.95 -15.81
CA MET A 57 -16.38 28.99 -15.19
C MET A 57 -16.39 29.58 -13.76
N GLY A 58 -15.27 30.12 -13.28
CA GLY A 58 -15.18 30.76 -11.97
C GLY A 58 -15.00 29.80 -10.79
N MET A 59 -14.67 28.52 -11.04
CA MET A 59 -14.45 27.57 -9.96
C MET A 59 -13.16 27.86 -9.17
N THR A 60 -13.25 27.76 -7.84
CA THR A 60 -12.09 27.85 -6.95
C THR A 60 -11.25 26.56 -6.96
N SER A 61 -9.99 26.64 -6.55
CA SER A 61 -9.09 25.47 -6.47
C SER A 61 -9.66 24.32 -5.65
N GLY A 62 -10.37 24.62 -4.55
CA GLY A 62 -11.05 23.60 -3.73
C GLY A 62 -12.22 22.93 -4.45
N GLN A 63 -13.02 23.72 -5.19
CA GLN A 63 -14.11 23.16 -6.01
C GLN A 63 -13.57 22.26 -7.12
N ILE A 64 -12.50 22.68 -7.81
CA ILE A 64 -11.84 21.87 -8.84
C ILE A 64 -11.29 20.57 -8.24
N LEU A 65 -10.69 20.63 -7.05
CA LEU A 65 -10.16 19.44 -6.39
C LEU A 65 -11.27 18.42 -6.08
N PHE A 66 -12.31 18.84 -5.35
CA PHE A 66 -13.32 17.90 -4.85
C PHE A 66 -14.41 17.54 -5.88
N ARG A 67 -14.72 18.42 -6.85
CA ARG A 67 -15.78 18.17 -7.85
C ARG A 67 -15.28 17.66 -9.20
N ILE A 68 -14.00 17.84 -9.51
CA ILE A 68 -13.45 17.46 -10.82
C ILE A 68 -12.31 16.46 -10.63
N LYS A 69 -11.21 16.87 -10.00
CA LYS A 69 -10.02 16.03 -9.91
C LYS A 69 -10.26 14.75 -9.12
N ALA A 70 -10.82 14.84 -7.92
CA ALA A 70 -11.08 13.68 -7.06
C ALA A 70 -11.98 12.62 -7.73
N PRO A 71 -13.17 12.97 -8.28
CA PRO A 71 -14.02 11.98 -8.94
C PRO A 71 -13.41 11.43 -10.24
N LEU A 72 -12.75 12.26 -11.06
CA LEU A 72 -12.14 11.78 -12.32
C LEU A 72 -10.91 10.89 -12.10
N SER A 73 -10.19 11.10 -11.00
CA SER A 73 -8.98 10.33 -10.69
C SER A 73 -9.22 9.13 -9.76
N ILE A 74 -10.47 8.89 -9.34
CA ILE A 74 -10.80 7.86 -8.34
C ILE A 74 -10.32 6.46 -8.75
N ALA A 75 -10.43 6.11 -10.03
CA ALA A 75 -9.98 4.83 -10.57
C ALA A 75 -8.45 4.67 -10.40
N THR A 76 -7.70 5.70 -10.80
CA THR A 76 -6.24 5.73 -10.68
C THR A 76 -5.79 5.77 -9.22
N ILE A 77 -6.52 6.47 -8.33
CA ILE A 77 -6.26 6.46 -6.88
C ILE A 77 -6.43 5.05 -6.33
N MET A 78 -7.50 4.33 -6.70
CA MET A 78 -7.75 2.96 -6.26
C MET A 78 -6.67 1.99 -6.72
N ALA A 79 -6.19 2.12 -7.96
CA ALA A 79 -5.04 1.35 -8.45
C ALA A 79 -3.76 1.63 -7.63
N GLY A 80 -3.59 2.89 -7.19
CA GLY A 80 -2.51 3.31 -6.29
C GLY A 80 -2.62 2.69 -4.88
N VAL A 81 -3.83 2.69 -4.31
CA VAL A 81 -4.11 2.05 -3.01
C VAL A 81 -3.83 0.55 -3.08
N ARG A 82 -4.26 -0.13 -4.15
CA ARG A 82 -3.96 -1.55 -4.39
C ARG A 82 -2.44 -1.79 -4.37
N ASN A 83 -1.68 -0.99 -5.10
CA ASN A 83 -0.22 -1.12 -5.14
C ASN A 83 0.39 -0.95 -3.74
N ALA A 84 -0.07 0.04 -2.97
CA ALA A 84 0.40 0.25 -1.60
C ALA A 84 0.09 -0.95 -0.69
N ILE A 85 -1.08 -1.58 -0.82
CA ILE A 85 -1.45 -2.76 -0.04
C ILE A 85 -0.55 -3.96 -0.41
N VAL A 86 -0.37 -4.24 -1.70
CA VAL A 86 0.48 -5.35 -2.17
C VAL A 86 1.92 -5.18 -1.67
N MET A 87 2.45 -3.97 -1.78
CA MET A 87 3.77 -3.62 -1.25
C MET A 87 3.82 -3.76 0.28
N GLY A 88 2.77 -3.33 0.99
CA GLY A 88 2.62 -3.48 2.43
C GLY A 88 2.65 -4.94 2.91
N VAL A 89 2.00 -5.85 2.18
CA VAL A 89 2.03 -7.30 2.47
C VAL A 89 3.45 -7.86 2.34
N GLY A 90 4.17 -7.47 1.30
CA GLY A 90 5.58 -7.85 1.14
C GLY A 90 6.46 -7.36 2.29
N VAL A 91 6.21 -6.12 2.75
CA VAL A 91 6.94 -5.52 3.88
C VAL A 91 6.55 -6.17 5.21
N ALA A 92 5.29 -6.58 5.37
CA ALA A 92 4.79 -7.27 6.55
C ALA A 92 5.48 -8.61 6.80
N ALA A 93 5.99 -9.28 5.76
CA ALA A 93 6.81 -10.48 5.90
C ALA A 93 8.07 -10.23 6.76
N PHE A 94 8.59 -8.99 6.76
CA PHE A 94 9.74 -8.61 7.59
C PHE A 94 9.36 -8.28 9.04
N GLY A 95 8.07 -8.23 9.39
CA GLY A 95 7.60 -7.93 10.75
C GLY A 95 8.14 -8.91 11.81
N PHE A 96 8.46 -10.14 11.41
CA PHE A 96 9.13 -11.11 12.29
C PHE A 96 10.45 -10.57 12.88
N MET A 97 11.19 -9.72 12.15
CA MET A 97 12.46 -9.16 12.64
C MET A 97 12.32 -8.29 13.90
N VAL A 98 11.13 -7.75 14.16
CA VAL A 98 10.81 -6.99 15.38
C VAL A 98 9.96 -7.79 16.36
N ALA A 99 10.00 -9.12 16.25
CA ALA A 99 9.21 -10.07 17.02
C ALA A 99 7.68 -9.89 16.91
N ALA A 100 7.19 -9.32 15.81
CA ALA A 100 5.75 -9.26 15.54
C ALA A 100 5.14 -10.63 15.19
N GLY A 101 5.97 -11.64 14.93
CA GLY A 101 5.54 -12.96 14.46
C GLY A 101 5.18 -12.97 12.97
N GLY A 102 4.23 -13.85 12.61
CA GLY A 102 3.68 -13.96 11.26
C GLY A 102 4.40 -14.97 10.35
N LEU A 103 3.95 -15.05 9.09
CA LEU A 103 4.43 -16.03 8.11
C LEU A 103 5.91 -15.87 7.75
N GLY A 104 6.47 -14.66 7.95
CA GLY A 104 7.90 -14.40 7.79
C GLY A 104 8.79 -15.28 8.69
N TYR A 105 8.25 -15.78 9.81
CA TYR A 105 8.94 -16.70 10.70
C TYR A 105 9.57 -17.88 9.96
N PHE A 106 8.85 -18.49 9.02
CA PHE A 106 9.33 -19.67 8.29
C PHE A 106 10.53 -19.34 7.38
N ILE A 107 10.52 -18.16 6.77
CA ILE A 107 11.61 -17.69 5.91
C ILE A 107 12.85 -17.42 6.76
N PHE A 108 12.75 -16.54 7.76
CA PHE A 108 13.92 -16.12 8.54
C PHE A 108 14.48 -17.25 9.39
N SER A 109 13.62 -18.09 9.98
CA SER A 109 14.08 -19.24 10.76
C SER A 109 14.63 -20.36 9.87
N GLY A 110 14.19 -20.45 8.63
CA GLY A 110 14.76 -21.35 7.63
C GLY A 110 16.15 -20.90 7.20
N ILE A 111 16.32 -19.60 6.95
CA ILE A 111 17.63 -18.99 6.63
C ILE A 111 18.61 -19.22 7.79
N ALA A 112 18.20 -18.93 9.03
CA ALA A 112 19.06 -19.08 10.21
C ALA A 112 19.49 -20.53 10.47
N ARG A 113 18.69 -21.50 10.04
CA ARG A 113 18.97 -22.94 10.20
C ARG A 113 19.53 -23.59 8.93
N SER A 114 19.82 -22.82 7.89
CA SER A 114 20.19 -23.32 6.55
C SER A 114 19.21 -24.39 6.03
N ASN A 115 17.94 -24.30 6.40
CA ASN A 115 16.90 -25.25 6.03
C ASN A 115 16.07 -24.68 4.88
N LEU A 116 16.43 -25.08 3.66
CA LEU A 116 15.76 -24.62 2.44
C LEU A 116 14.28 -25.01 2.38
N GLN A 117 13.89 -26.18 2.90
CA GLN A 117 12.49 -26.62 2.91
C GLN A 117 11.60 -25.67 3.72
N MET A 118 12.13 -25.15 4.84
CA MET A 118 11.41 -24.18 5.66
C MET A 118 11.29 -22.82 4.97
N VAL A 119 12.37 -22.38 4.30
CA VAL A 119 12.37 -21.15 3.48
C VAL A 119 11.34 -21.24 2.37
N LEU A 120 11.31 -22.35 1.64
CA LEU A 120 10.36 -22.59 0.54
C LEU A 120 8.92 -22.62 1.05
N THR A 121 8.65 -23.32 2.16
CA THR A 121 7.33 -23.34 2.78
C THR A 121 6.86 -21.91 3.11
N GLY A 122 7.72 -21.12 3.75
CA GLY A 122 7.42 -19.73 4.07
C GLY A 122 7.18 -18.87 2.83
N ALA A 123 8.05 -18.98 1.83
CA ALA A 123 7.95 -18.24 0.58
C ALA A 123 6.66 -18.57 -0.18
N ILE A 124 6.28 -19.84 -0.26
CA ILE A 124 5.04 -20.29 -0.92
C ILE A 124 3.83 -19.73 -0.18
N LEU A 125 3.76 -19.88 1.15
CA LEU A 125 2.64 -19.39 1.95
C LEU A 125 2.44 -17.87 1.79
N ILE A 126 3.53 -17.09 1.87
CA ILE A 126 3.47 -15.63 1.70
C ILE A 126 3.10 -15.26 0.26
N SER A 127 3.61 -15.98 -0.74
CA SER A 127 3.30 -15.72 -2.14
C SER A 127 1.82 -15.98 -2.44
N VAL A 128 1.26 -17.09 -1.95
CA VAL A 128 -0.16 -17.41 -2.10
C VAL A 128 -1.03 -16.35 -1.42
N LEU A 129 -0.67 -15.92 -0.21
CA LEU A 129 -1.40 -14.86 0.49
C LEU A 129 -1.34 -13.53 -0.27
N GLY A 130 -0.15 -13.11 -0.72
CA GLY A 130 0.05 -11.85 -1.44
C GLY A 130 -0.67 -11.82 -2.78
N VAL A 131 -0.59 -12.91 -3.54
CA VAL A 131 -1.30 -13.08 -4.81
C VAL A 131 -2.82 -13.10 -4.58
N GLY A 132 -3.28 -13.84 -3.57
CA GLY A 132 -4.70 -13.90 -3.19
C GLY A 132 -5.27 -12.53 -2.82
N LEU A 133 -4.55 -11.77 -1.99
CA LEU A 133 -4.93 -10.40 -1.64
C LEU A 133 -4.94 -9.48 -2.86
N ASN A 134 -3.90 -9.55 -3.72
CA ASN A 134 -3.86 -8.76 -4.94
C ASN A 134 -5.08 -9.04 -5.85
N TYR A 135 -5.42 -10.31 -6.07
CA TYR A 135 -6.60 -10.69 -6.84
C TYR A 135 -7.91 -10.24 -6.19
N LEU A 136 -8.02 -10.32 -4.86
CA LEU A 136 -9.18 -9.83 -4.13
C LEU A 136 -9.38 -8.32 -4.35
N PHE A 137 -8.32 -7.52 -4.22
CA PHE A 137 -8.39 -6.07 -4.44
C PHE A 137 -8.66 -5.73 -5.91
N LEU A 138 -8.09 -6.47 -6.85
CA LEU A 138 -8.42 -6.35 -8.28
C LEU A 138 -9.90 -6.60 -8.55
N TYR A 139 -10.47 -7.62 -7.92
CA TYR A 139 -11.89 -7.94 -8.07
C TYR A 139 -12.78 -6.85 -7.47
N LEU A 140 -12.44 -6.32 -6.30
CA LEU A 140 -13.15 -5.21 -5.66
C LEU A 140 -13.08 -3.93 -6.50
N GLU A 141 -11.92 -3.62 -7.07
CA GLU A 141 -11.72 -2.47 -7.94
C GLU A 141 -12.62 -2.54 -9.18
N LYS A 142 -12.68 -3.70 -9.85
CA LYS A 142 -13.57 -3.94 -10.99
C LYS A 142 -15.06 -3.80 -10.66
N ARG A 143 -15.45 -4.05 -9.40
CA ARG A 143 -16.84 -3.90 -8.94
C ARG A 143 -17.19 -2.45 -8.60
N ILE A 144 -16.23 -1.68 -8.10
CA ILE A 144 -16.39 -0.26 -7.75
C ILE A 144 -16.29 0.63 -9.00
N GLN A 145 -15.63 0.15 -10.06
CA GLN A 145 -15.59 0.80 -11.37
C GLN A 145 -16.61 0.18 -12.33
N PRO A 146 -17.87 0.63 -12.37
CA PRO A 146 -18.72 0.37 -13.51
C PRO A 146 -18.21 1.20 -14.69
N GLU A 147 -17.50 0.54 -15.60
CA GLU A 147 -17.46 0.86 -17.04
C GLU A 147 -16.99 2.27 -17.46
N HIS A 148 -15.75 2.67 -17.16
CA HIS A 148 -15.07 3.75 -17.90
C HIS A 148 -14.14 3.25 -19.03
N ASP A 149 -14.05 1.93 -19.21
CA ASP A 149 -13.24 1.26 -20.26
C ASP A 149 -13.94 1.19 -21.64
N ARG A 150 -15.06 1.90 -21.85
CA ARG A 150 -15.78 1.89 -23.14
C ARG A 150 -15.46 3.04 -24.09
N ILE A 151 -14.60 4.00 -23.72
CA ILE A 151 -14.33 5.19 -24.55
C ILE A 151 -12.84 5.55 -24.61
N GLN A 152 -11.98 4.56 -24.84
CA GLN A 152 -10.69 4.78 -25.49
C GLN A 152 -10.62 3.97 -26.78
#